data_AF-A0A3C2AAG5-F1
#
_entry.id   AF-A0A3C2AAG5-F1
#
_cell.length_a   1.000
_cell.length_b   1.000
_cell.length_c   1.000
_cell.angle_alpha   90.00
_cell.angle_beta   90.00
_cell.angle_gamma   90.00
#
_symmetry.space_group_name_H-M   'P 1'
#
loop_
_entity.id
_entity.type
_entity.pdbx_description
1 polymer ?
#
loop_
_entity_poly.entity_id
_entity_poly.type
_entity_poly.pdbx_seq_one_letter_code
_entity_poly.pdbx_strand_id
1 'polypeptide(L)'
;MDQERRIILISGPNAGGKSVAMKTVGLLQYMWQCGLLIPVSEASKVGLFQDIFLDIGDEQSLENDLSTYSSHLTHMRKVITLANKKSLFL
;
A
#
# COMPACT_ATOMS: atom_id res chain seq x y z
N MET A 1 1.78 -11.35 -12.71
CA MET A 1 2.74 -11.50 -11.60
C MET A 1 2.97 -12.99 -11.38
N ASP A 2 4.19 -13.38 -11.07
CA ASP A 2 4.53 -14.76 -10.70
C ASP A 2 3.72 -15.16 -9.45
N GLN A 3 3.06 -16.32 -9.47
CA GLN A 3 2.25 -16.76 -8.32
C GLN A 3 3.11 -16.98 -7.07
N GLU A 4 4.41 -17.20 -7.23
CA GLU A 4 5.34 -17.43 -6.14
C GLU A 4 5.82 -16.15 -5.44
N ARG A 5 5.68 -14.97 -6.06
CA ARG A 5 6.22 -13.71 -5.54
C ARG A 5 5.13 -12.64 -5.37
N ARG A 6 4.31 -12.82 -4.33
CA ARG A 6 3.21 -11.89 -3.98
C ARG A 6 3.52 -10.97 -2.80
N ILE A 7 4.69 -11.12 -2.17
CA ILE A 7 5.13 -10.32 -1.02
C ILE A 7 6.50 -9.75 -1.35
N ILE A 8 6.68 -8.45 -1.12
CA ILE A 8 7.95 -7.75 -1.27
C ILE A 8 8.31 -7.16 0.09
N LEU A 9 9.44 -7.58 0.64
CA LEU A 9 10.00 -7.02 1.87
C LEU A 9 10.98 -5.90 1.50
N ILE A 10 10.72 -4.68 2.00
CA ILE A 10 11.62 -3.54 1.83
C ILE A 10 12.28 -3.24 3.17
N SER A 11 13.58 -3.52 3.29
CA SER A 11 14.39 -3.23 4.48
C SER A 11 15.46 -2.18 4.19
N GLY A 12 16.02 -1.58 5.24
CA GLY A 12 17.03 -0.53 5.15
C GLY A 12 16.90 0.51 6.25
N PRO A 13 17.83 1.48 6.35
CA PRO A 13 17.81 2.51 7.39
C PRO A 13 16.54 3.38 7.31
N ASN A 14 16.14 3.95 8.45
CA ASN A 14 15.12 4.99 8.47
C ASN A 14 15.56 6.18 7.61
N ALA A 15 14.61 6.84 6.96
CA ALA A 15 14.85 7.84 5.90
C ALA A 15 15.49 7.32 4.60
N GLY A 16 15.72 6.02 4.43
CA GLY A 16 16.20 5.41 3.17
C GLY A 16 15.18 5.37 2.02
N GLY A 17 14.16 6.23 2.02
CA GLY A 17 13.17 6.31 0.95
C GLY A 17 12.11 5.20 0.90
N LYS A 18 12.11 4.24 1.83
CA LYS A 18 11.17 3.09 1.84
C LYS A 18 9.70 3.52 1.76
N SER A 19 9.27 4.42 2.66
CA SER A 19 7.89 4.91 2.69
C SER A 19 7.53 5.73 1.45
N VAL A 20 8.50 6.48 0.88
CA VAL A 20 8.30 7.20 -0.37
C VAL A 20 8.07 6.21 -1.50
N ALA A 21 8.91 5.17 -1.61
CA ALA A 21 8.77 4.13 -2.63
C ALA A 21 7.39 3.43 -2.56
N MET A 22 6.93 3.06 -1.37
CA MET A 22 5.61 2.43 -1.19
C MET A 22 4.45 3.36 -1.57
N LYS A 23 4.51 4.64 -1.15
CA LYS A 23 3.51 5.65 -1.54
C LYS A 23 3.52 5.92 -3.04
N THR A 24 4.69 5.96 -3.67
CA THR A 24 4.81 6.11 -5.13
C THR A 24 4.15 4.94 -5.85
N VAL A 25 4.41 3.69 -5.43
CA VAL A 25 3.76 2.52 -6.04
C VAL A 25 2.23 2.58 -5.89
N GLY A 26 1.72 2.88 -4.69
CA GLY A 26 0.28 3.00 -4.46
C GLY A 26 -0.38 4.10 -5.28
N LEU A 27 0.25 5.28 -5.36
CA LEU A 27 -0.24 6.39 -6.15
C LEU A 27 -0.26 6.06 -7.65
N LEU A 28 0.82 5.53 -8.20
CA LEU A 28 0.91 5.16 -9.61
C LEU A 28 -0.11 4.07 -9.97
N GLN A 29 -0.28 3.07 -9.10
CA GLN A 29 -1.29 2.04 -9.29
C GLN A 29 -2.70 2.63 -9.34
N TYR A 30 -3.03 3.53 -8.41
CA TYR A 30 -4.34 4.18 -8.38
C TYR A 30 -4.58 5.05 -9.62
N MET A 31 -3.60 5.91 -9.97
CA MET A 31 -3.64 6.74 -11.17
C MET A 31 -3.89 5.92 -12.44
N TRP A 32 -3.19 4.79 -12.60
CA TRP A 32 -3.38 3.90 -13.74
C TRP A 32 -4.79 3.30 -13.80
N GLN A 33 -5.35 2.88 -12.66
CA GLN A 33 -6.73 2.37 -12.62
C GLN A 33 -7.79 3.46 -12.84
N CYS A 34 -7.45 4.73 -12.63
CA CYS A 34 -8.27 5.87 -13.04
C CYS A 34 -8.15 6.22 -14.54
N GLY A 35 -7.34 5.49 -15.31
CA GLY A 35 -7.09 5.76 -16.72
C GLY A 35 -6.12 6.91 -16.99
N LEU A 36 -5.36 7.33 -15.98
CA LEU A 36 -4.32 8.36 -16.15
C LEU A 36 -3.02 7.74 -16.71
N LEU A 37 -2.31 8.54 -17.50
CA LEU A 37 -0.94 8.22 -17.86
C LEU A 37 -0.06 8.31 -16.61
N ILE A 38 0.85 7.34 -16.47
CA ILE A 38 1.79 7.26 -15.35
C ILE A 38 3.23 7.29 -15.86
N PRO A 39 4.16 7.93 -15.13
CA PRO A 39 5.57 8.05 -15.53
C PRO A 39 6.35 6.76 -15.26
N VAL A 40 6.09 5.73 -16.06
CA VAL A 40 6.78 4.44 -16.01
C VAL A 40 7.38 4.10 -17.38
N SER A 41 8.31 3.14 -17.42
CA SER A 41 8.85 2.64 -18.68
C SER A 41 7.77 1.91 -19.49
N GLU A 42 7.84 1.97 -20.81
CA GLU A 42 6.95 1.20 -21.70
C GLU A 42 7.04 -0.32 -21.48
N ALA A 43 8.16 -0.81 -20.94
CA ALA A 43 8.33 -2.21 -20.59
C ALA A 43 7.70 -2.59 -19.22
N SER A 44 7.19 -1.62 -18.46
CA SER A 44 6.57 -1.86 -17.16
C SER A 44 5.24 -2.61 -17.29
N LYS A 45 4.96 -3.46 -16.30
CA LYS A 45 3.70 -4.21 -16.20
C LYS A 45 2.97 -3.80 -14.94
N VAL A 46 1.67 -3.55 -15.08
CA VAL A 46 0.77 -3.18 -13.99
C VAL A 46 -0.34 -4.21 -13.86
N GLY A 47 -0.80 -4.42 -12.62
CA GLY A 47 -1.89 -5.34 -12.31
C GLY A 47 -3.22 -4.61 -12.17
N LEU A 48 -4.33 -5.32 -12.37
CA LEU A 48 -5.66 -4.83 -12.00
C LEU A 48 -6.01 -5.37 -10.61
N PHE A 49 -6.22 -4.45 -9.67
CA PHE A 49 -6.60 -4.73 -8.28
C PHE A 49 -8.01 -4.20 -8.02
N GLN A 50 -8.82 -5.01 -7.34
CA GLN A 50 -10.17 -4.63 -6.92
C GLN A 50 -10.13 -3.68 -5.72
N ASP A 51 -9.21 -3.94 -4.80
CA ASP A 51 -9.06 -3.19 -3.55
C ASP A 51 -7.60 -2.79 -3.36
N ILE A 52 -7.37 -1.56 -2.91
CA ILE A 52 -6.05 -1.05 -2.51
C ILE A 52 -6.14 -0.65 -1.04
N PHE A 53 -5.36 -1.33 -0.21
CA PHE A 53 -5.23 -1.07 1.22
C PHE A 53 -3.87 -0.44 1.50
N LEU A 54 -3.85 0.59 2.35
CA LEU A 54 -2.67 1.39 2.66
C LEU A 54 -2.53 1.51 4.18
N ASP A 55 -1.42 1.04 4.72
CA ASP A 55 -1.06 1.17 6.13
C ASP A 55 0.31 1.84 6.25
N ILE A 56 0.39 3.08 5.75
CA ILE A 56 1.64 3.84 5.62
C ILE A 56 1.50 5.22 6.25
N GLY A 57 1.98 5.37 7.47
CA GLY A 57 2.05 6.66 8.17
C GLY A 57 2.32 6.47 9.65
N ASP A 58 2.83 7.52 10.30
CA ASP A 58 2.77 7.63 11.74
C ASP A 58 1.40 8.27 12.04
N GLU A 59 0.47 7.52 12.62
CA GLU A 59 -0.82 8.02 13.10
C GLU A 59 -0.57 8.96 14.30
N GLN A 60 -0.01 10.14 14.05
CA GLN A 60 -0.04 11.21 15.05
C GLN A 60 -1.42 11.85 15.00
N SER A 61 -2.32 11.38 15.87
CA SER A 61 -3.63 12.00 16.03
C SER A 61 -3.53 13.29 16.85
N LEU A 62 -4.13 14.36 16.34
CA LEU A 62 -4.53 15.53 17.12
C LEU A 62 -5.80 15.25 17.94
N GLU A 63 -6.49 14.15 17.66
CA GLU A 63 -7.73 13.68 18.30
C GLU A 63 -7.40 12.45 19.17
N ASN A 64 -6.95 12.70 20.40
CA ASN A 64 -6.65 11.67 21.38
C ASN A 64 -7.93 11.24 22.11
N ASP A 65 -8.55 10.14 21.69
CA ASP A 65 -9.42 9.34 22.58
C ASP A 65 -9.40 7.81 22.30
N LEU A 66 -8.65 7.34 21.29
CA LEU A 66 -8.39 5.93 21.03
C LEU A 66 -6.88 5.73 20.82
N SER A 67 -6.26 4.78 21.52
CA SER A 67 -4.81 4.56 21.41
C SER A 67 -4.40 4.25 19.96
N THR A 68 -3.37 4.92 19.46
CA THR A 68 -2.76 4.72 18.12
C THR A 68 -2.58 3.24 17.76
N TYR A 69 -2.24 2.42 18.75
CA TYR A 69 -2.10 0.98 18.59
C TYR A 69 -3.43 0.25 18.32
N SER A 70 -4.50 0.61 19.01
CA SER A 70 -5.83 -0.02 18.82
C SER A 70 -6.42 0.34 17.45
N SER A 71 -6.19 1.57 16.98
CA SER A 71 -6.56 2.02 15.64
C SER A 71 -5.88 1.16 14.57
N HIS A 72 -4.56 1.03 14.66
CA HIS A 72 -3.77 0.20 13.74
C HIS A 72 -4.20 -1.28 13.74
N LEU A 73 -4.43 -1.89 14.92
CA LEU A 73 -4.97 -3.26 15.00
C LEU A 73 -6.36 -3.39 14.37
N THR A 74 -7.23 -2.40 14.57
CA THR A 74 -8.57 -2.37 13.97
C THR A 74 -8.48 -2.27 12.44
N HIS A 75 -7.53 -1.49 11.92
CA HIS A 75 -7.27 -1.41 10.49
C HIS A 75 -6.76 -2.75 9.94
N MET A 76 -5.72 -3.33 10.54
CA MET A 76 -5.21 -4.64 10.12
C MET A 76 -6.29 -5.72 10.13
N ARG A 77 -7.18 -5.73 11.13
CA ARG A 77 -8.33 -6.64 11.16
C ARG A 77 -9.25 -6.45 9.96
N LYS A 78 -9.54 -5.21 9.56
CA LYS A 78 -10.36 -4.91 8.38
C LYS A 78 -9.68 -5.41 7.10
N VAL A 79 -8.38 -5.15 6.94
CA VAL A 79 -7.60 -5.61 5.78
C VAL A 79 -7.66 -7.12 5.67
N ILE A 80 -7.38 -7.86 6.74
CA ILE A 80 -7.41 -9.33 6.75
C ILE A 80 -8.81 -9.88 6.39
N THR A 81 -9.87 -9.18 6.80
CA THR A 81 -11.26 -9.61 6.55
C THR A 81 -11.71 -9.34 5.11
N LEU A 82 -11.21 -8.27 4.48
CA LEU A 82 -11.67 -7.82 3.16
C LEU A 82 -10.73 -8.21 2.02
N ALA A 83 -9.43 -8.34 2.28
CA ALA A 83 -8.42 -8.60 1.27
C ALA A 83 -8.58 -9.99 0.63
N ASN A 84 -8.40 -10.05 -0.67
CA ASN A 84 -8.48 -11.26 -1.47
C ASN A 84 -7.32 -11.33 -2.50
N LYS A 85 -7.36 -12.32 -3.40
CA LYS A 85 -6.29 -12.55 -4.40
C LYS A 85 -6.10 -11.39 -5.39
N LYS A 86 -7.03 -10.43 -5.45
CA LYS A 86 -7.02 -9.24 -6.29
C LYS A 86 -6.86 -7.95 -5.49
N SER A 87 -6.41 -8.03 -4.24
CA SER A 87 -6.14 -6.86 -3.41
C SER A 87 -4.65 -6.52 -3.42
N LEU A 88 -4.32 -5.22 -3.45
CA LEU A 88 -2.98 -4.70 -3.20
C LEU A 88 -2.94 -4.17 -1.76
N PHE A 89 -2.00 -4.67 -0.95
CA PHE A 89 -1.72 -4.14 0.38
C PHE A 89 -0.32 -3.53 0.39
N LEU A 90 -0.22 -2.31 0.91
CA LEU A 90 1.01 -1.54 1.03
C LEU A 90 1.19 -1.08 2.47
#